data_AF-A0A8S9WRG5-F1
#
_entry.id   AF-A0A8S9WRG5-F1
#
_cell.length_a   1.000
_cell.length_b   1.000
_cell.length_c   1.000
_cell.angle_alpha   90.00
_cell.angle_beta   90.00
_cell.angle_gamma   90.00
#
_symmetry.space_group_name_H-M   'P 1'
#
loop_
_entity.id
_entity.type
_entity.pdbx_description
1 polymer ?
#
loop_
_entity_poly.entity_id
_entity_poly.type
_entity_poly.pdbx_seq_one_letter_code
_entity_poly.pdbx_strand_id
1 'polypeptide(L)'
;WIQKHGIILNVDCADVFMRHAPALGATAKSSLVSRKGSCKACRRSLEPSLLSSEDFELLRSAFLDPVLVGRDIFQKTSPEELKTFHTFLEKVLPVDVVLDGLNIAYVSKKLSPHGAKLLRFVTSHFVSEGRKILVIGRKHMNRWSTNEMNYVKSNASVFLAENVTEDDPFLLYAALKSGIGTKFVSRDRMTSHRFLLKQPHLQRIFSKWQTLHQFHPLHISECGSSVALRPPSNFAREPQQTSAGVWHLPVVDHSQMNVEGHLQDETAPWLCLSNVHSTRAKAQSEVRLPDCFKTSTTMEEGMEGHLHREIYADCGAILEE
;
A
#
# COMPACT_ATOMS: atom_id res chain seq x y z
N TRP A 1 -8.47 -14.62 13.49
CA TRP A 1 -9.55 -14.42 12.50
C TRP A 1 -9.42 -13.08 11.76
N ILE A 2 -9.31 -11.94 12.46
CA ILE A 2 -9.15 -10.58 11.88
C ILE A 2 -8.02 -10.51 10.84
N GLN A 3 -6.81 -10.99 11.17
CA GLN A 3 -5.68 -11.01 10.23
C GLN A 3 -5.95 -11.84 8.96
N LYS A 4 -6.54 -13.03 9.11
CA LYS A 4 -6.87 -13.93 7.98
C LYS A 4 -7.79 -13.24 6.98
N HIS A 5 -8.79 -12.53 7.48
CA HIS A 5 -9.74 -11.77 6.65
C HIS A 5 -9.29 -10.34 6.37
N GLY A 6 -8.14 -9.91 6.91
CA GLY A 6 -7.54 -8.60 6.68
C GLY A 6 -8.47 -7.46 7.06
N ILE A 7 -9.24 -7.66 8.13
CA ILE A 7 -10.25 -6.71 8.59
C ILE A 7 -9.55 -5.51 9.24
N ILE A 8 -9.92 -4.32 8.81
CA ILE A 8 -9.52 -3.08 9.47
C ILE A 8 -10.66 -2.71 10.43
N LEU A 9 -10.32 -2.47 11.69
CA LEU A 9 -11.34 -2.17 12.71
C LEU A 9 -11.92 -0.78 12.47
N ASN A 10 -13.18 -0.55 12.83
CA ASN A 10 -13.65 0.81 13.08
C ASN A 10 -13.35 1.22 14.54
N VAL A 11 -13.65 2.47 14.89
CA VAL A 11 -13.40 3.00 16.24
C VAL A 11 -14.16 2.21 17.30
N ASP A 12 -15.42 1.87 17.06
CA ASP A 12 -16.26 1.14 18.02
C ASP A 12 -15.71 -0.26 18.32
N CYS A 13 -15.27 -0.99 17.28
CA CYS A 13 -14.60 -2.27 17.43
C CYS A 13 -13.30 -2.12 18.23
N ALA A 14 -12.51 -1.07 17.97
CA ALA A 14 -11.28 -0.82 18.72
C ALA A 14 -11.56 -0.55 20.21
N ASP A 15 -12.66 0.14 20.53
CA ASP A 15 -13.10 0.42 21.90
C ASP A 15 -13.51 -0.86 22.64
N VAL A 16 -14.16 -1.81 21.95
CA VAL A 16 -14.46 -3.14 22.52
C VAL A 16 -13.17 -3.85 22.94
N PHE A 17 -12.14 -3.88 22.08
CA PHE A 17 -10.85 -4.46 22.46
C PHE A 17 -10.22 -3.73 23.66
N MET A 18 -10.30 -2.40 23.71
CA MET A 18 -9.76 -1.61 24.82
C MET A 18 -10.46 -1.92 26.15
N ARG A 19 -11.78 -2.16 26.12
CA ARG A 19 -12.59 -2.48 27.31
C ARG A 19 -12.31 -3.87 27.85
N HIS A 20 -12.21 -4.88 26.99
CA HIS A 20 -12.15 -6.29 27.41
C HIS A 20 -10.72 -6.83 27.58
N ALA A 21 -9.70 -6.20 26.99
CA ALA A 21 -8.31 -6.68 27.07
C ALA A 21 -7.80 -6.90 28.51
N PRO A 22 -8.05 -6.02 29.51
CA PRO A 22 -7.57 -6.22 30.87
C PRO A 22 -8.10 -7.50 31.54
N ALA A 23 -9.38 -7.84 31.29
CA ALA A 23 -10.01 -9.04 31.83
C ALA A 23 -9.40 -10.34 31.26
N LEU A 24 -8.78 -10.25 30.08
CA LEU A 24 -8.06 -11.34 29.41
C LEU A 24 -6.54 -11.34 29.69
N GLY A 25 -6.06 -10.57 30.68
CA GLY A 25 -4.63 -10.48 30.95
C GLY A 25 -3.84 -9.83 29.80
N ALA A 26 -4.50 -8.99 29.00
CA ALA A 26 -3.90 -8.24 27.90
C ALA A 26 -4.00 -6.73 28.13
N THR A 27 -3.24 -5.98 27.34
CA THR A 27 -3.26 -4.52 27.29
C THR A 27 -3.58 -4.09 25.88
N ALA A 28 -4.50 -3.14 25.75
CA ALA A 28 -4.91 -2.56 24.47
C ALA A 28 -4.74 -1.04 24.57
N LYS A 29 -4.03 -0.44 23.62
CA LYS A 29 -3.76 1.01 23.59
C LYS A 29 -3.94 1.55 22.19
N SER A 30 -4.68 2.64 22.06
CA SER A 30 -4.66 3.44 20.83
C SER A 30 -3.25 3.99 20.58
N SER A 31 -2.85 4.02 19.32
CA SER A 31 -1.51 4.39 18.88
C SER A 31 -1.55 4.99 17.48
N LEU A 32 -0.44 5.63 17.11
CA LEU A 32 -0.10 5.92 15.73
C LEU A 32 1.15 5.11 15.35
N VAL A 33 1.33 4.88 14.06
CA VAL A 33 2.53 4.24 13.51
C VAL A 33 3.27 5.25 12.66
N SER A 34 4.56 5.44 12.92
CA SER A 34 5.39 6.33 12.11
C SER A 34 5.62 5.74 10.72
N ARG A 35 6.05 6.57 9.77
CA ARG A 35 6.42 6.12 8.42
C ARG A 35 7.53 5.05 8.40
N LYS A 36 8.35 4.95 9.44
CA LYS A 36 9.36 3.90 9.60
C LYS A 36 8.79 2.60 10.20
N GLY A 37 7.48 2.55 10.42
CA GLY A 37 6.79 1.42 11.03
C GLY A 37 6.89 1.39 12.55
N SER A 38 7.25 2.48 13.23
CA SER A 38 7.39 2.47 14.70
C SER A 38 6.08 2.85 15.38
N CYS A 39 5.54 1.94 16.19
CA CYS A 39 4.35 2.15 16.99
C CYS A 39 4.63 3.13 18.15
N LYS A 40 3.84 4.20 18.30
CA LYS A 40 3.99 5.18 19.38
C LYS A 40 3.68 4.61 20.77
N ALA A 41 2.78 3.63 20.89
CA ALA A 41 2.40 3.05 22.18
C ALA A 41 3.43 2.06 22.76
N CYS A 42 3.97 1.15 21.93
CA CYS A 42 4.90 0.12 22.39
C CYS A 42 6.36 0.33 21.94
N ARG A 43 6.61 1.34 21.09
CA ARG A 43 7.91 1.67 20.48
C ARG A 43 8.51 0.58 19.58
N ARG A 44 7.80 -0.53 19.37
CA ARG A 44 8.24 -1.61 18.47
C ARG A 44 8.01 -1.24 17.01
N SER A 45 8.83 -1.79 16.15
CA SER A 45 8.63 -1.72 14.71
C SER A 45 7.61 -2.77 14.27
N LEU A 46 6.75 -2.39 13.33
CA LEU A 46 5.94 -3.32 12.55
C LEU A 46 6.85 -4.21 11.71
N GLU A 47 6.37 -5.41 11.43
CA GLU A 47 7.09 -6.33 10.55
C GLU A 47 6.91 -5.85 9.10
N PRO A 48 7.94 -5.98 8.24
CA PRO A 48 7.79 -5.67 6.82
C PRO A 48 6.68 -6.51 6.19
N SER A 49 5.78 -5.87 5.46
CA SER A 49 4.74 -6.59 4.72
C SER A 49 5.33 -7.18 3.46
N LEU A 50 5.05 -8.46 3.23
CA LEU A 50 5.40 -9.18 2.01
C LEU A 50 4.13 -9.45 1.22
N LEU A 51 4.19 -9.21 -0.09
CA LEU A 51 3.19 -9.69 -1.04
C LEU A 51 3.64 -11.08 -1.49
N SER A 52 2.81 -12.11 -1.26
CA SER A 52 3.16 -13.46 -1.69
C SER A 52 3.08 -13.58 -3.21
N SER A 53 3.80 -14.55 -3.77
CA SER A 53 3.73 -14.83 -5.21
C SER A 53 2.32 -15.25 -5.63
N GLU A 54 1.60 -16.00 -4.79
CA GLU A 54 0.21 -16.38 -5.08
C GLU A 54 -0.72 -15.17 -5.10
N ASP A 55 -0.66 -14.30 -4.09
CA ASP A 55 -1.46 -13.07 -4.03
C ASP A 55 -1.16 -12.18 -5.24
N PHE A 56 0.13 -12.03 -5.60
CA PHE A 56 0.52 -11.25 -6.77
C PHE A 56 -0.01 -11.86 -8.07
N GLU A 57 0.08 -13.17 -8.27
CA GLU A 57 -0.42 -13.81 -9.49
C GLU A 57 -1.95 -13.77 -9.58
N LEU A 58 -2.67 -13.83 -8.46
CA LEU A 58 -4.11 -13.59 -8.41
C LEU A 58 -4.46 -12.17 -8.88
N LEU A 59 -3.75 -11.17 -8.34
CA LEU A 59 -3.95 -9.78 -8.73
C LEU A 59 -3.58 -9.54 -10.21
N ARG A 60 -2.43 -10.05 -10.63
CA ARG A 60 -1.93 -9.93 -12.01
C ARG A 60 -2.94 -10.55 -12.96
N SER A 61 -3.40 -11.77 -12.70
CA SER A 61 -4.37 -12.45 -13.54
C SER A 61 -5.67 -11.65 -13.62
N ALA A 62 -6.16 -11.09 -12.52
CA ALA A 62 -7.37 -10.25 -12.53
C ALA A 62 -7.24 -8.99 -13.41
N PHE A 63 -6.06 -8.38 -13.50
CA PHE A 63 -5.86 -7.20 -14.36
C PHE A 63 -5.51 -7.56 -15.82
N LEU A 64 -4.87 -8.70 -16.05
CA LEU A 64 -4.43 -9.12 -17.38
C LEU A 64 -5.45 -10.01 -18.10
N ASP A 65 -6.46 -10.53 -17.40
CA ASP A 65 -7.51 -11.37 -17.99
C ASP A 65 -8.24 -10.61 -19.12
N PRO A 66 -8.21 -11.10 -20.36
CA PRO A 66 -8.91 -10.53 -21.50
C PRO A 66 -10.41 -10.26 -21.25
N VAL A 67 -11.06 -11.03 -20.37
CA VAL A 67 -12.47 -10.85 -20.01
C VAL A 67 -12.67 -9.64 -19.11
N LEU A 68 -11.72 -9.32 -18.23
CA LEU A 68 -11.75 -8.12 -17.38
C LEU A 68 -11.24 -6.87 -18.14
N VAL A 69 -10.20 -7.06 -18.98
CA VAL A 69 -9.70 -6.06 -19.94
C VAL A 69 -10.80 -5.65 -20.93
N GLY A 70 -11.58 -6.61 -21.45
CA GLY A 70 -12.62 -6.40 -22.46
C GLY A 70 -13.98 -5.98 -21.91
N ARG A 71 -14.22 -6.04 -20.59
CA ARG A 71 -15.50 -5.63 -20.00
C ARG A 71 -15.50 -4.21 -19.42
N ASP A 72 -14.42 -3.72 -18.79
CA ASP A 72 -14.48 -2.42 -18.12
C ASP A 72 -13.18 -1.58 -18.08
N ILE A 73 -11.99 -2.19 -18.05
CA ILE A 73 -10.75 -1.45 -17.69
C ILE A 73 -10.24 -0.54 -18.82
N PHE A 74 -10.41 -0.95 -20.09
CA PHE A 74 -9.92 -0.20 -21.26
C PHE A 74 -11.05 0.40 -22.12
N GLN A 75 -12.25 0.63 -21.56
CA GLN A 75 -13.44 1.04 -22.33
C GLN A 75 -13.25 2.27 -23.23
N LYS A 76 -12.33 3.18 -22.88
CA LYS A 76 -12.02 4.39 -23.67
C LYS A 76 -10.83 4.23 -24.61
N THR A 77 -10.33 3.01 -24.79
CA THR A 77 -9.17 2.68 -25.62
C THR A 77 -9.63 2.02 -26.91
N SER A 78 -9.06 2.39 -28.06
CA SER A 78 -9.37 1.68 -29.30
C SER A 78 -8.68 0.30 -29.34
N PRO A 79 -9.27 -0.72 -30.00
CA PRO A 79 -8.62 -2.01 -30.18
C PRO A 79 -7.23 -1.92 -30.83
N GLU A 80 -7.04 -0.99 -31.76
CA GLU A 80 -5.77 -0.75 -32.46
C GLU A 80 -4.70 -0.17 -31.52
N GLU A 81 -5.10 0.77 -30.65
CA GLU A 81 -4.22 1.32 -29.63
C GLU A 81 -3.80 0.25 -28.63
N LEU A 82 -4.75 -0.57 -28.16
CA LEU A 82 -4.47 -1.67 -27.23
C LEU A 82 -3.51 -2.71 -27.85
N LYS A 83 -3.71 -3.06 -29.12
CA LYS A 83 -2.80 -3.95 -29.87
C LYS A 83 -1.40 -3.34 -30.00
N THR A 84 -1.32 -2.04 -30.30
CA THR A 84 -0.04 -1.31 -30.40
C THR A 84 0.68 -1.32 -29.05
N PHE A 85 -0.06 -1.09 -27.96
CA PHE A 85 0.46 -1.16 -26.60
C PHE A 85 1.01 -2.54 -26.26
N HIS A 86 0.27 -3.62 -26.52
CA HIS A 86 0.74 -4.99 -26.27
C HIS A 86 2.02 -5.30 -27.05
N THR A 87 2.05 -4.96 -28.35
CA THR A 87 3.24 -5.15 -29.21
C THR A 87 4.44 -4.36 -28.71
N PHE A 88 4.19 -3.16 -28.17
CA PHE A 88 5.24 -2.34 -27.57
C PHE A 88 5.79 -2.99 -26.28
N LEU A 89 4.91 -3.49 -25.40
CA LEU A 89 5.33 -4.12 -24.14
C LEU A 89 6.16 -5.39 -24.37
N GLU A 90 5.87 -6.18 -25.39
CA GLU A 90 6.68 -7.37 -25.75
C GLU A 90 8.16 -7.05 -26.01
N LYS A 91 8.47 -5.82 -26.42
CA LYS A 91 9.84 -5.37 -26.72
C LYS A 91 10.54 -4.73 -25.52
N VAL A 92 9.77 -4.24 -24.56
CA VAL A 92 10.25 -3.37 -23.49
C VAL A 92 10.31 -4.07 -22.14
N LEU A 93 9.38 -5.00 -21.89
CA LEU A 93 9.30 -5.68 -20.60
C LEU A 93 10.36 -6.79 -20.48
N PRO A 94 10.85 -7.08 -19.26
CA PRO A 94 10.46 -6.47 -17.98
C PRO A 94 11.18 -5.13 -17.71
N VAL A 95 10.50 -4.26 -16.95
CA VAL A 95 11.06 -3.00 -16.43
C VAL A 95 10.99 -2.94 -14.91
N ASP A 96 11.86 -2.13 -14.31
CA ASP A 96 11.94 -1.99 -12.86
C ASP A 96 10.94 -0.94 -12.35
N VAL A 97 10.67 0.09 -13.15
CA VAL A 97 9.75 1.17 -12.78
C VAL A 97 8.93 1.67 -13.95
N VAL A 98 7.63 1.88 -13.71
CA VAL A 98 6.70 2.51 -14.67
C VAL A 98 6.32 3.92 -14.18
N LEU A 99 6.52 4.92 -15.02
CA LEU A 99 6.25 6.33 -14.71
C LEU A 99 4.96 6.78 -15.36
N ASP A 100 4.04 7.33 -14.57
CA ASP A 100 2.85 8.02 -15.05
C ASP A 100 3.22 9.47 -15.45
N GLY A 101 3.54 9.63 -16.72
CA GLY A 101 4.15 10.85 -17.27
C GLY A 101 3.31 12.09 -17.05
N LEU A 102 1.98 12.00 -17.20
CA LEU A 102 1.08 13.13 -16.97
C LEU A 102 0.93 13.42 -15.48
N ASN A 103 0.69 12.40 -14.67
CA ASN A 103 0.42 12.58 -13.24
C ASN A 103 1.66 13.14 -12.52
N ILE A 104 2.86 12.74 -12.96
CA ILE A 104 4.13 13.36 -12.56
C ILE A 104 4.21 14.81 -13.03
N ALA A 105 3.90 15.11 -14.29
CA ALA A 105 4.02 16.48 -14.81
C ALA A 105 3.06 17.49 -14.16
N TYR A 106 1.88 17.03 -13.70
CA TYR A 106 0.86 17.88 -13.06
C TYR A 106 0.95 17.90 -11.53
N VAL A 107 2.14 17.69 -10.97
CA VAL A 107 2.32 17.64 -9.53
C VAL A 107 1.93 18.95 -8.82
N SER A 108 2.05 20.09 -9.48
CA SER A 108 1.54 21.36 -8.95
C SER A 108 1.10 22.27 -10.08
N LYS A 109 -0.14 22.78 -10.01
CA LYS A 109 -0.67 23.74 -10.99
C LYS A 109 0.16 25.03 -11.04
N LYS A 110 0.83 25.40 -9.93
CA LYS A 110 1.78 26.54 -9.87
C LYS A 110 3.12 26.26 -10.55
N LEU A 111 3.52 24.98 -10.66
CA LEU A 111 4.74 24.51 -11.34
C LEU A 111 4.47 24.05 -12.79
N SER A 112 3.22 24.20 -13.28
CA SER A 112 2.75 23.72 -14.58
C SER A 112 3.54 24.16 -15.82
N PRO A 113 4.30 25.29 -15.88
CA PRO A 113 5.14 25.55 -17.05
C PRO A 113 6.31 24.55 -17.22
N HIS A 114 6.57 23.67 -16.24
CA HIS A 114 7.75 22.80 -16.20
C HIS A 114 7.44 21.29 -16.09
N GLY A 115 6.23 20.83 -16.47
CA GLY A 115 5.85 19.41 -16.35
C GLY A 115 6.85 18.42 -16.95
N ALA A 116 7.40 18.75 -18.12
CA ALA A 116 8.46 17.96 -18.78
C ALA A 116 9.75 17.88 -17.97
N LYS A 117 10.12 18.97 -17.29
CA LYS A 117 11.31 19.03 -16.43
C LYS A 117 11.16 18.13 -15.20
N LEU A 118 9.95 18.07 -14.64
CA LEU A 118 9.67 17.18 -13.53
C LEU A 118 9.74 15.70 -13.95
N LEU A 119 9.16 15.35 -15.11
CA LEU A 119 9.30 14.02 -15.68
C LEU A 119 10.77 13.66 -15.94
N ARG A 120 11.57 14.60 -16.47
CA ARG A 120 13.02 14.44 -16.63
C ARG A 120 13.71 14.16 -15.30
N PHE A 121 13.41 14.91 -14.24
CA PHE A 121 14.03 14.70 -12.93
C PHE A 121 13.67 13.36 -12.30
N VAL A 122 12.41 12.93 -12.40
CA VAL A 122 12.00 11.59 -11.94
C VAL A 122 12.72 10.52 -12.76
N THR A 123 12.82 10.69 -14.07
CA THR A 123 13.58 9.78 -14.93
C THR A 123 15.04 9.72 -14.49
N SER A 124 15.69 10.88 -14.32
CA SER A 124 17.09 10.98 -13.89
C SER A 124 17.36 10.33 -12.54
N HIS A 125 16.40 10.39 -11.60
CA HIS A 125 16.51 9.72 -10.31
C HIS A 125 16.65 8.19 -10.50
N PHE A 126 15.74 7.58 -11.26
CA PHE A 126 15.80 6.14 -11.50
C PHE A 126 16.94 5.71 -12.44
N VAL A 127 17.36 6.57 -13.37
CA VAL A 127 18.58 6.34 -14.17
C VAL A 127 19.82 6.29 -13.27
N SER A 128 19.91 7.19 -12.28
CA SER A 128 21.04 7.19 -11.33
C SER A 128 21.08 5.94 -10.44
N GLU A 129 19.94 5.28 -10.26
CA GLU A 129 19.83 3.97 -9.59
C GLU A 129 20.04 2.77 -10.55
N GLY A 130 20.29 3.01 -11.84
CA GLY A 130 20.48 1.95 -12.84
C GLY A 130 19.21 1.17 -13.20
N ARG A 131 18.02 1.77 -13.02
CA ARG A 131 16.73 1.13 -13.27
C ARG A 131 16.35 1.14 -14.75
N LYS A 132 15.67 0.10 -15.22
CA LYS A 132 14.94 0.06 -16.49
C LYS A 132 13.60 0.79 -16.33
N ILE A 133 13.38 1.80 -17.14
CA ILE A 133 12.25 2.74 -17.00
C ILE A 133 11.31 2.62 -18.20
N LEU A 134 10.01 2.53 -17.92
CA LEU A 134 8.94 2.75 -18.88
C LEU A 134 8.14 3.99 -18.49
N VAL A 135 7.97 4.94 -19.41
CA VAL A 135 7.06 6.07 -19.26
C VAL A 135 5.78 5.79 -20.03
N ILE A 136 4.64 5.86 -19.35
CA ILE A 136 3.31 5.92 -19.95
C ILE A 136 2.87 7.38 -19.96
N GLY A 137 2.37 7.87 -21.08
CA GLY A 137 1.88 9.23 -21.18
C GLY A 137 0.98 9.43 -22.38
N ARG A 138 0.80 10.68 -22.81
CA ARG A 138 -0.11 11.07 -23.89
C ARG A 138 0.56 11.69 -25.09
N LYS A 139 -0.05 11.55 -26.26
CA LYS A 139 0.44 12.15 -27.51
C LYS A 139 0.64 13.66 -27.42
N HIS A 140 -0.15 14.39 -26.63
CA HIS A 140 0.08 15.83 -26.44
C HIS A 140 1.43 16.16 -25.77
N MET A 141 2.07 15.21 -25.07
CA MET A 141 3.43 15.36 -24.53
C MET A 141 4.48 15.55 -25.62
N ASN A 142 4.18 15.22 -26.88
CA ASN A 142 5.08 15.55 -28.00
C ASN A 142 5.22 17.06 -28.22
N ARG A 143 4.32 17.89 -27.66
CA ARG A 143 4.40 19.35 -27.69
C ARG A 143 5.20 19.92 -26.51
N TRP A 144 5.63 19.08 -25.58
CA TRP A 144 6.44 19.51 -24.43
C TRP A 144 7.87 19.84 -24.86
N SER A 145 8.62 20.47 -23.95
CA SER A 145 10.02 20.87 -24.19
C SER A 145 10.85 19.74 -24.79
N THR A 146 11.37 19.98 -26.00
CA THR A 146 12.19 19.03 -26.77
C THR A 146 13.43 18.59 -26.00
N ASN A 147 14.11 19.51 -25.32
CA ASN A 147 15.33 19.21 -24.57
C ASN A 147 15.06 18.24 -23.41
N GLU A 148 13.96 18.46 -22.69
CA GLU A 148 13.56 17.60 -21.56
C GLU A 148 13.10 16.23 -22.06
N MET A 149 12.24 16.21 -23.08
CA MET A 149 11.71 14.95 -23.64
C MET A 149 12.75 14.13 -24.38
N ASN A 150 13.76 14.74 -24.99
CA ASN A 150 14.89 14.03 -25.58
C ASN A 150 15.68 13.27 -24.52
N TYR A 151 15.95 13.89 -23.37
CA TYR A 151 16.58 13.19 -22.26
C TYR A 151 15.74 11.99 -21.81
N VAL A 152 14.43 12.17 -21.64
CA VAL A 152 13.52 11.09 -21.22
C VAL A 152 13.55 9.94 -22.25
N LYS A 153 13.38 10.24 -23.53
CA LYS A 153 13.36 9.23 -24.62
C LYS A 153 14.70 8.50 -24.79
N SER A 154 15.82 9.13 -24.47
CA SER A 154 17.15 8.50 -24.52
C SER A 154 17.44 7.58 -23.34
N ASN A 155 16.69 7.69 -22.24
CA ASN A 155 16.96 6.96 -21.00
C ASN A 155 15.80 6.07 -20.53
N ALA A 156 14.66 6.12 -21.21
CA ALA A 156 13.48 5.34 -20.88
C ALA A 156 12.76 4.90 -22.15
N SER A 157 12.09 3.76 -22.09
CA SER A 157 11.09 3.41 -23.10
C SER A 157 9.85 4.27 -22.88
N VAL A 158 9.27 4.84 -23.94
CA VAL A 158 8.14 5.77 -23.82
C VAL A 158 6.98 5.30 -24.69
N PHE A 159 5.83 5.09 -24.07
CA PHE A 159 4.56 4.86 -24.76
C PHE A 159 3.64 6.07 -24.58
N LEU A 160 3.16 6.63 -25.70
CA LEU A 160 2.26 7.78 -25.70
C LEU A 160 0.89 7.38 -26.26
N ALA A 161 -0.09 7.22 -25.36
CA ALA A 161 -1.47 6.93 -25.68
C ALA A 161 -2.21 8.16 -26.26
N GLU A 162 -3.34 7.91 -26.91
CA GLU A 162 -4.28 8.91 -27.39
C GLU A 162 -4.81 9.76 -26.24
N ASN A 163 -5.07 11.04 -26.50
CA ASN A 163 -5.47 11.99 -25.46
C ASN A 163 -6.87 11.71 -24.86
N VAL A 164 -7.67 10.86 -25.50
CA VAL A 164 -9.02 10.48 -25.04
C VAL A 164 -9.03 9.27 -24.11
N THR A 165 -7.96 8.48 -24.11
CA THR A 165 -7.85 7.24 -23.35
C THR A 165 -7.73 7.52 -21.84
N GLU A 166 -7.68 6.50 -20.99
CA GLU A 166 -7.30 6.66 -19.58
C GLU A 166 -5.87 6.13 -19.40
N ASP A 167 -5.01 6.82 -18.63
CA ASP A 167 -3.59 6.42 -18.47
C ASP A 167 -3.41 5.28 -17.47
N ASP A 168 -4.18 5.31 -16.39
CA ASP A 168 -4.07 4.39 -15.27
C ASP A 168 -4.18 2.90 -15.69
N PRO A 169 -5.08 2.49 -16.62
CA PRO A 169 -5.10 1.13 -17.16
C PRO A 169 -3.78 0.66 -17.74
N PHE A 170 -3.13 1.50 -18.57
CA PHE A 170 -1.85 1.16 -19.19
C PHE A 170 -0.73 1.09 -18.17
N LEU A 171 -0.71 2.03 -17.22
CA LEU A 171 0.26 2.05 -16.13
C LEU A 171 0.18 0.77 -15.29
N LEU A 172 -1.01 0.43 -14.81
CA LEU A 172 -1.26 -0.75 -13.97
C LEU A 172 -0.95 -2.03 -14.74
N TYR A 173 -1.40 -2.14 -16.00
CA TYR A 173 -1.13 -3.29 -16.84
C TYR A 173 0.38 -3.49 -17.04
N ALA A 174 1.11 -2.43 -17.39
CA ALA A 174 2.56 -2.52 -17.60
C ALA A 174 3.31 -2.91 -16.31
N ALA A 175 2.94 -2.32 -15.16
CA ALA A 175 3.57 -2.62 -13.88
C ALA A 175 3.32 -4.08 -13.45
N LEU A 176 2.07 -4.54 -13.51
CA LEU A 176 1.70 -5.91 -13.13
C LEU A 176 2.28 -6.95 -14.10
N LYS A 177 2.31 -6.66 -15.41
CA LYS A 177 2.90 -7.57 -16.41
C LYS A 177 4.42 -7.68 -16.29
N SER A 178 5.10 -6.63 -15.81
CA SER A 178 6.56 -6.62 -15.63
C SER A 178 7.03 -7.54 -14.51
N GLY A 179 6.24 -7.67 -13.44
CA GLY A 179 6.48 -8.62 -12.36
C GLY A 179 6.33 -8.04 -10.96
N ILE A 180 6.44 -8.91 -9.95
CA ILE A 180 6.16 -8.58 -8.55
C ILE A 180 7.08 -7.49 -7.98
N GLY A 181 8.30 -7.36 -8.51
CA GLY A 181 9.26 -6.35 -8.04
C GLY A 181 9.06 -4.95 -8.64
N THR A 182 8.25 -4.83 -9.70
CA THR A 182 8.13 -3.59 -10.47
C THR A 182 7.42 -2.51 -9.66
N LYS A 183 8.06 -1.35 -9.59
CA LYS A 183 7.52 -0.15 -8.93
C LYS A 183 6.80 0.73 -9.93
N PHE A 184 5.97 1.64 -9.44
CA PHE A 184 5.39 2.66 -10.31
C PHE A 184 5.29 4.01 -9.62
N VAL A 185 5.25 5.08 -10.39
CA VAL A 185 5.22 6.45 -9.88
C VAL A 185 3.97 7.12 -10.42
N SER A 186 3.03 7.43 -9.53
CA SER A 186 1.82 8.19 -9.81
C SER A 186 1.32 8.83 -8.50
N ARG A 187 0.50 9.88 -8.59
CA ARG A 187 -0.23 10.38 -7.43
C ARG A 187 -1.61 9.75 -7.30
N ASP A 188 -2.13 9.15 -8.37
CA ASP A 188 -3.49 8.63 -8.31
C ASP A 188 -3.62 7.56 -7.23
N ARG A 189 -4.75 7.59 -6.54
CA ARG A 189 -5.12 6.58 -5.54
C ARG A 189 -5.60 5.29 -6.22
N MET A 190 -5.87 5.32 -7.52
CA MET A 190 -6.34 4.18 -8.31
C MET A 190 -7.65 3.59 -7.75
N THR A 191 -8.46 4.44 -7.13
CA THR A 191 -9.65 4.04 -6.37
C THR A 191 -10.68 3.35 -7.26
N SER A 192 -10.93 3.88 -8.46
CA SER A 192 -11.83 3.30 -9.46
C SER A 192 -11.38 1.90 -9.88
N HIS A 193 -10.11 1.74 -10.23
CA HIS A 193 -9.50 0.47 -10.64
C HIS A 193 -9.57 -0.59 -9.55
N ARG A 194 -9.37 -0.19 -8.29
CA ARG A 194 -9.59 -1.07 -7.13
C ARG A 194 -11.04 -1.55 -7.09
N PHE A 195 -12.02 -0.66 -7.23
CA PHE A 195 -13.44 -1.04 -7.20
C PHE A 195 -13.84 -2.01 -8.32
N LEU A 196 -13.23 -1.88 -9.51
CA LEU A 196 -13.48 -2.77 -10.66
C LEU A 196 -13.12 -4.24 -10.39
N LEU A 197 -12.25 -4.54 -9.41
CA LEU A 197 -11.91 -5.91 -9.03
C LEU A 197 -13.09 -6.68 -8.44
N LYS A 198 -14.13 -5.99 -7.93
CA LYS A 198 -15.38 -6.51 -7.32
C LYS A 198 -15.22 -7.41 -6.09
N GLN A 199 -14.16 -8.21 -5.99
CA GLN A 199 -13.90 -9.15 -4.91
C GLN A 199 -13.12 -8.46 -3.78
N PRO A 200 -13.63 -8.48 -2.52
CA PRO A 200 -12.95 -7.83 -1.39
C PRO A 200 -11.51 -8.31 -1.16
N HIS A 201 -11.26 -9.61 -1.37
CA HIS A 201 -9.92 -10.18 -1.25
C HIS A 201 -8.93 -9.58 -2.27
N LEU A 202 -9.32 -9.48 -3.55
CA LEU A 202 -8.50 -8.86 -4.60
C LEU A 202 -8.29 -7.37 -4.35
N GLN A 203 -9.31 -6.65 -3.86
CA GLN A 203 -9.18 -5.24 -3.48
C GLN A 203 -8.15 -5.04 -2.37
N ARG A 204 -8.10 -5.96 -1.40
CA ARG A 204 -7.10 -5.95 -0.32
C ARG A 204 -5.70 -6.23 -0.87
N ILE A 205 -5.56 -7.24 -1.73
CA ILE A 205 -4.28 -7.54 -2.39
C ILE A 205 -3.81 -6.33 -3.20
N PHE A 206 -4.69 -5.68 -3.98
CA PHE A 206 -4.37 -4.48 -4.74
C PHE A 206 -3.89 -3.34 -3.83
N SER A 207 -4.61 -3.04 -2.75
CA SER A 207 -4.19 -2.01 -1.79
C SER A 207 -2.82 -2.32 -1.19
N LYS A 208 -2.56 -3.58 -0.82
CA LYS A 208 -1.26 -4.03 -0.32
C LYS A 208 -0.16 -3.87 -1.36
N TRP A 209 -0.39 -4.34 -2.59
CA TRP A 209 0.54 -4.18 -3.70
C TRP A 209 0.85 -2.70 -3.96
N GLN A 210 -0.19 -1.85 -4.05
CA GLN A 210 -0.06 -0.41 -4.24
C GLN A 210 0.80 0.23 -3.15
N THR A 211 0.51 -0.01 -1.87
CA THR A 211 1.29 0.54 -0.74
C THR A 211 2.77 0.14 -0.81
N LEU A 212 3.07 -1.08 -1.26
CA LEU A 212 4.42 -1.61 -1.35
C LEU A 212 5.16 -1.20 -2.64
N HIS A 213 4.49 -0.68 -3.66
CA HIS A 213 5.06 -0.46 -5.00
C HIS A 213 4.94 0.97 -5.54
N GLN A 214 4.06 1.80 -4.98
CA GLN A 214 3.79 3.15 -5.46
C GLN A 214 4.73 4.20 -4.84
N PHE A 215 5.49 4.86 -5.69
CA PHE A 215 6.16 6.12 -5.37
C PHE A 215 5.21 7.29 -5.60
N HIS A 216 5.19 8.26 -4.68
CA HIS A 216 4.40 9.47 -4.84
C HIS A 216 5.30 10.67 -5.14
N PRO A 217 5.13 11.36 -6.28
CA PRO A 217 5.87 12.59 -6.56
C PRO A 217 5.32 13.76 -5.72
N LEU A 218 6.19 14.45 -4.98
CA LEU A 218 5.80 15.51 -4.04
C LEU A 218 5.97 16.91 -4.61
N HIS A 219 7.21 17.33 -4.84
CA HIS A 219 7.58 18.65 -5.35
C HIS A 219 9.00 18.62 -5.91
N ILE A 220 9.38 19.68 -6.62
CA ILE A 220 10.78 19.95 -6.98
C ILE A 220 11.47 20.48 -5.73
N SER A 221 12.63 19.92 -5.39
CA SER A 221 13.43 20.36 -4.24
C SER A 221 13.71 21.88 -4.30
N GLU A 222 13.89 22.52 -3.14
CA GLU A 222 14.12 23.97 -3.05
C GLU A 222 15.29 24.46 -3.92
N CYS A 223 16.32 23.64 -4.12
CA CYS A 223 17.46 23.93 -5.00
C CYS A 223 17.15 23.82 -6.52
N GLY A 224 15.91 23.46 -6.89
CA GLY A 224 15.45 23.42 -8.29
C GLY A 224 16.06 22.32 -9.17
N SER A 225 16.90 21.44 -8.60
CA SER A 225 17.72 20.45 -9.33
C SER A 225 17.32 19.00 -9.12
N SER A 226 16.39 18.70 -8.20
CA SER A 226 15.94 17.33 -7.92
C SER A 226 14.45 17.26 -7.65
N VAL A 227 13.91 16.04 -7.63
CA VAL A 227 12.51 15.77 -7.28
C VAL A 227 12.44 15.08 -5.92
N ALA A 228 11.57 15.58 -5.05
CA ALA A 228 11.21 14.89 -3.83
C ALA A 228 10.20 13.77 -4.18
N LEU A 229 10.67 12.53 -4.14
CA LEU A 229 9.84 11.33 -4.28
C LEU A 229 9.60 10.71 -2.92
N ARG A 230 8.35 10.40 -2.62
CA ARG A 230 7.99 9.58 -1.45
C ARG A 230 8.12 8.11 -1.86
N PRO A 231 9.09 7.34 -1.32
CA PRO A 231 9.14 5.90 -1.55
C PRO A 231 7.92 5.17 -0.99
N PRO A 232 7.58 3.99 -1.54
CA PRO A 232 6.54 3.12 -1.01
C PRO A 232 6.81 2.75 0.44
N SER A 233 5.76 2.34 1.15
CA SER A 233 5.89 1.86 2.52
C SER A 233 6.49 0.44 2.51
N ASN A 234 7.22 0.10 3.57
CA ASN A 234 7.70 -1.26 3.79
C ASN A 234 6.67 -2.13 4.53
N PHE A 235 5.57 -1.55 5.00
CA PHE A 235 4.48 -2.23 5.69
C PHE A 235 3.14 -1.76 5.12
N ALA A 236 2.22 -2.70 5.00
CA ALA A 236 0.85 -2.45 4.61
C ALA A 236 -0.02 -2.19 5.84
N ARG A 237 -1.12 -1.48 5.64
CA ARG A 237 -2.14 -1.25 6.68
C ARG A 237 -3.01 -2.50 6.85
N GLU A 238 -2.41 -3.52 7.45
CA GLU A 238 -3.03 -4.82 7.71
C GLU A 238 -2.80 -5.27 9.16
N PRO A 239 -3.73 -6.03 9.75
CA PRO A 239 -3.51 -6.65 11.05
C PRO A 239 -2.25 -7.51 11.05
N GLN A 240 -1.38 -7.30 12.02
CA GLN A 240 -0.11 -8.02 12.08
C GLN A 240 0.37 -8.21 13.51
N GLN A 241 1.11 -9.30 13.73
CA GLN A 241 1.79 -9.58 14.97
C GLN A 241 3.30 -9.46 14.76
N THR A 242 3.96 -8.78 15.68
CA THR A 242 5.42 -8.74 15.74
C THR A 242 5.98 -10.07 16.25
N SER A 243 7.24 -10.34 15.95
CA SER A 243 8.02 -11.47 16.51
C SER A 243 7.99 -11.57 18.04
N ALA A 244 7.69 -10.46 18.73
CA ALA A 244 7.56 -10.42 20.18
C ALA A 244 6.14 -10.66 20.71
N GLY A 245 5.23 -11.12 19.86
CA GLY A 245 3.86 -11.46 20.24
C GLY A 245 2.92 -10.24 20.40
N VAL A 246 3.37 -9.03 20.07
CA VAL A 246 2.55 -7.81 20.12
C VAL A 246 1.78 -7.64 18.81
N TRP A 247 0.47 -7.47 18.91
CA TRP A 247 -0.44 -7.23 17.80
C TRP A 247 -0.61 -5.73 17.51
N HIS A 248 -0.65 -5.40 16.22
CA HIS A 248 -1.02 -4.07 15.72
C HIS A 248 -2.19 -4.24 14.75
N LEU A 249 -3.33 -3.67 15.11
CA LEU A 249 -4.55 -3.71 14.30
C LEU A 249 -4.83 -2.30 13.77
N PRO A 250 -4.90 -2.09 12.45
CA PRO A 250 -5.25 -0.78 11.92
C PRO A 250 -6.71 -0.44 12.22
N VAL A 251 -6.99 0.83 12.48
CA VAL A 251 -8.33 1.35 12.78
C VAL A 251 -8.71 2.41 11.74
N VAL A 252 -9.88 2.29 11.13
CA VAL A 252 -10.52 3.32 10.31
C VAL A 252 -11.28 4.25 11.23
N ASP A 253 -10.96 5.54 11.12
CA ASP A 253 -11.71 6.62 11.73
C ASP A 253 -12.39 7.41 10.59
N HIS A 254 -13.70 7.21 10.44
CA HIS A 254 -14.49 7.86 9.40
C HIS A 254 -14.59 9.39 9.59
N SER A 255 -14.20 9.92 10.76
CA SER A 255 -14.09 11.36 10.97
C SER A 255 -12.86 11.98 10.28
N GLN A 256 -11.87 11.18 9.88
CA GLN A 256 -10.63 11.63 9.20
C GLN A 256 -10.72 11.65 7.66
N MET A 257 -11.92 11.70 7.08
CA MET A 257 -12.11 11.72 5.62
C MET A 257 -11.52 12.95 4.91
N ASN A 258 -11.18 14.02 5.64
CA ASN A 258 -10.65 15.28 5.08
C ASN A 258 -9.11 15.36 5.03
N VAL A 259 -8.38 14.32 5.41
CA VAL A 259 -6.92 14.31 5.34
C VAL A 259 -6.47 14.05 3.90
N GLU A 260 -5.52 14.83 3.38
CA GLU A 260 -4.94 14.58 2.06
C GLU A 260 -4.48 13.12 1.95
N GLY A 261 -4.84 12.47 0.84
CA GLY A 261 -4.77 11.01 0.72
C GLY A 261 -3.37 10.41 0.94
N HIS A 262 -2.33 11.21 0.86
CA HIS A 262 -0.95 10.80 1.04
C HIS A 262 -0.41 10.99 2.47
N LEU A 263 -1.14 11.72 3.33
CA LEU A 263 -0.91 11.87 4.77
C LEU A 263 -1.79 10.92 5.59
N GLN A 264 -2.85 10.38 4.96
CA GLN A 264 -3.85 9.53 5.58
C GLN A 264 -3.27 8.28 6.25
N ASP A 265 -2.15 7.73 5.74
CA ASP A 265 -1.49 6.57 6.34
C ASP A 265 -0.70 6.91 7.62
N GLU A 266 -0.22 8.16 7.77
CA GLU A 266 0.56 8.59 8.95
C GLU A 266 -0.34 9.05 10.11
N THR A 267 -1.55 9.51 9.80
CA THR A 267 -2.55 9.92 10.80
C THR A 267 -3.52 8.81 11.17
N ALA A 268 -3.53 7.71 10.41
CA ALA A 268 -4.39 6.57 10.66
C ALA A 268 -4.15 5.97 12.06
N PRO A 269 -5.21 5.80 12.88
CA PRO A 269 -5.09 5.17 14.18
C PRO A 269 -4.80 3.66 14.05
N TRP A 270 -4.08 3.15 15.04
CA TRP A 270 -3.78 1.73 15.22
C TRP A 270 -4.07 1.33 16.66
N LEU A 271 -4.55 0.11 16.86
CA LEU A 271 -4.68 -0.50 18.16
C LEU A 271 -3.46 -1.40 18.42
N CYS A 272 -2.74 -1.12 19.49
CA CYS A 272 -1.60 -1.90 19.97
C CYS A 272 -2.05 -2.84 21.10
N LEU A 273 -1.96 -4.14 20.87
CA LEU A 273 -2.40 -5.20 21.78
C LEU A 273 -1.21 -6.05 22.23
N SER A 274 -0.99 -6.14 23.54
CA SER A 274 0.09 -6.95 24.11
C SER A 274 -0.33 -7.67 25.38
N ASN A 275 0.09 -8.93 25.54
CA ASN A 275 -0.13 -9.68 26.78
C ASN A 275 0.64 -9.04 27.95
N VAL A 276 0.05 -9.03 29.14
CA VAL A 276 0.68 -8.47 30.35
C VAL A 276 1.97 -9.23 30.72
N HIS A 277 2.10 -10.50 30.30
CA HIS A 277 3.32 -11.29 30.52
C HIS A 277 4.48 -10.92 29.57
N SER A 278 4.21 -10.38 28.38
CA SER A 278 5.27 -9.99 27.42
C SER A 278 5.96 -8.68 27.79
N THR A 279 5.35 -7.87 28.65
CA THR A 279 5.93 -6.64 29.20
C THR A 279 6.79 -6.91 30.44
N ARG A 280 6.48 -7.94 31.24
CA ARG A 280 7.27 -8.34 32.42
C ARG A 280 8.56 -9.11 32.11
N ALA A 281 8.62 -9.83 30.99
CA ALA A 281 9.80 -10.62 30.60
C ALA A 281 11.09 -9.78 30.38
N LYS A 282 11.01 -8.44 30.33
CA LYS A 282 12.18 -7.54 30.28
C LYS A 282 12.53 -6.88 31.61
N ALA A 283 11.69 -6.97 32.64
CA ALA A 283 12.02 -6.46 33.97
C ALA A 283 12.73 -7.51 34.85
N GLN A 284 12.79 -8.77 34.41
CA GLN A 284 13.29 -9.90 35.19
C GLN A 284 14.43 -10.69 34.51
N SER A 285 15.02 -10.18 33.43
CA SER A 285 16.19 -10.82 32.80
C SER A 285 17.53 -10.47 33.47
N GLU A 286 17.53 -9.70 34.56
CA GLU A 286 18.61 -9.67 35.53
C GLU A 286 18.14 -10.41 36.79
N VAL A 287 18.99 -11.31 37.29
CA VAL A 287 18.82 -12.25 38.41
C VAL A 287 18.38 -13.68 37.99
N ARG A 288 19.33 -14.61 38.16
CA ARG A 288 19.22 -16.05 37.92
C ARG A 288 18.86 -16.82 39.21
N LEU A 289 17.97 -17.82 39.05
CA LEU A 289 17.82 -19.16 39.71
C LEU A 289 17.27 -19.27 41.15
N PRO A 290 16.72 -20.46 41.59
CA PRO A 290 16.20 -21.65 40.87
C PRO A 290 14.80 -22.16 41.34
N ASP A 291 14.37 -23.30 40.76
CA ASP A 291 13.09 -24.06 40.83
C ASP A 291 12.44 -24.30 42.20
N CYS A 292 11.09 -24.31 42.25
CA CYS A 292 10.25 -25.50 42.58
C CYS A 292 8.73 -25.17 42.75
N PHE A 293 7.89 -26.13 42.32
CA PHE A 293 6.50 -26.48 42.71
C PHE A 293 5.41 -26.46 41.62
N LYS A 294 4.71 -27.59 41.56
CA LYS A 294 3.67 -28.02 40.62
C LYS A 294 2.25 -27.59 41.07
N THR A 295 1.31 -27.73 40.11
CA THR A 295 -0.17 -27.79 40.21
C THR A 295 -0.88 -26.43 40.31
N SER A 296 -2.03 -26.16 39.68
CA SER A 296 -3.11 -27.00 39.17
C SER A 296 -3.78 -26.35 37.95
N THR A 297 -4.25 -27.19 37.04
CA THR A 297 -5.09 -26.85 35.88
C THR A 297 -6.56 -26.96 36.29
N THR A 298 -7.43 -26.30 35.51
CA THR A 298 -8.91 -26.36 35.46
C THR A 298 -9.66 -25.21 36.12
N MET A 299 -9.78 -24.09 35.40
CA MET A 299 -10.96 -23.21 35.40
C MET A 299 -10.94 -22.08 34.32
N GLU A 300 -9.93 -22.01 33.43
CA GLU A 300 -9.81 -20.92 32.44
C GLU A 300 -10.59 -21.13 31.13
N GLU A 301 -10.85 -22.38 30.72
CA GLU A 301 -11.44 -22.68 29.39
C GLU A 301 -12.90 -22.19 29.22
N GLY A 302 -13.66 -22.03 30.31
CA GLY A 302 -15.06 -21.60 30.25
C GLY A 302 -15.23 -20.08 30.06
N MET A 303 -14.33 -19.28 30.63
CA MET A 303 -14.43 -17.81 30.62
C MET A 303 -13.83 -17.22 29.33
N GLU A 304 -12.75 -17.81 28.83
CA GLU A 304 -12.18 -17.46 27.52
C GLU A 304 -13.16 -17.72 26.38
N GLY A 305 -13.91 -18.83 26.45
CA GLY A 305 -14.93 -19.17 25.46
C GLY A 305 -16.14 -18.21 25.44
N HIS A 306 -16.53 -17.68 26.60
CA HIS A 306 -17.62 -16.71 26.71
C HIS A 306 -17.19 -15.33 26.20
N LEU A 307 -16.01 -14.84 26.60
CA LEU A 307 -15.50 -13.54 26.16
C LEU A 307 -15.15 -13.54 24.67
N HIS A 308 -14.66 -14.66 24.13
CA HIS A 308 -14.45 -14.81 22.68
C HIS A 308 -15.79 -14.75 21.92
N ARG A 309 -16.88 -15.27 22.49
CA ARG A 309 -18.23 -15.14 21.91
C ARG A 309 -18.78 -13.72 22.03
N GLU A 310 -18.53 -13.00 23.12
CA GLU A 310 -18.94 -11.59 23.26
C GLU A 310 -18.17 -10.68 22.30
N ILE A 311 -16.84 -10.80 22.20
CA ILE A 311 -16.06 -10.04 21.21
C ILE A 311 -16.51 -10.38 19.78
N TYR A 312 -16.81 -11.65 19.49
CA TYR A 312 -17.31 -12.06 18.19
C TYR A 312 -18.75 -11.62 17.93
N ALA A 313 -19.61 -11.55 18.95
CA ALA A 313 -20.99 -11.06 18.83
C ALA A 313 -21.01 -9.54 18.65
N ASP A 314 -20.25 -8.81 19.47
CA ASP A 314 -20.18 -7.35 19.44
C ASP A 314 -19.46 -6.85 18.19
N CYS A 315 -18.35 -7.49 17.78
CA CYS A 315 -17.70 -7.14 16.50
C CYS A 315 -18.47 -7.72 15.30
N GLY A 316 -19.06 -8.90 15.42
CA GLY A 316 -19.81 -9.55 14.34
C GLY A 316 -21.06 -8.76 13.95
N ALA A 317 -21.79 -8.24 14.95
CA ALA A 317 -22.94 -7.37 14.73
C ALA A 317 -22.58 -6.03 14.07
N ILE A 318 -21.32 -5.57 14.22
CA ILE A 318 -20.80 -4.32 13.64
C ILE A 318 -20.16 -4.54 12.26
N LEU A 319 -19.69 -5.76 11.95
CA LEU A 319 -18.99 -6.11 10.71
C LEU A 319 -19.93 -6.67 9.60
N GLU A 320 -21.21 -6.92 9.90
CA GLU A 320 -22.23 -7.34 8.93
C GLU A 320 -23.00 -6.17 8.27
N GLU A 321 -22.67 -4.91 8.62
CA GLU A 321 -23.08 -3.68 7.90
C GLU A 321 -21.97 -3.12 6.99
#